data_AF-A0A2T8KSB4-F1
#
_entry.id   AF-A0A2T8KSB4-F1
#
_cell.length_a   1.000
_cell.length_b   1.000
_cell.length_c   1.000
_cell.angle_alpha   90.00
_cell.angle_beta   90.00
_cell.angle_gamma   90.00
#
_symmetry.space_group_name_H-M   'P 1'
#
loop_
_entity.id
_entity.type
_entity.pdbx_description
1 polymer ?
#
loop_
_entity_poly.entity_id
_entity_poly.type
_entity_poly.pdbx_seq_one_letter_code
_entity_poly.pdbx_strand_id
1 'polypeptide(L)' 'MAFCCVSCEVLYIILFLFADDKSTSLLSVCRGILNQSSLIVLVFVSTLIGWAVKQVTNIIQMKTATDACVVYDLKRSK' A
#
# COMPACT_ATOMS: atom_id res chain seq x y z
N MET A 1 5.03 9.77 7.91
CA MET A 1 4.05 9.78 6.79
C MET A 1 4.67 10.04 5.43
N ALA A 2 5.64 10.97 5.29
CA ALA A 2 6.17 11.37 3.98
C ALA A 2 6.70 10.21 3.13
N PHE A 3 7.55 9.34 3.69
CA PHE A 3 8.16 8.23 2.94
C PHE A 3 7.11 7.28 2.34
N CYS A 4 6.14 6.78 3.13
CA CYS A 4 5.16 5.85 2.59
C CYS A 4 4.17 6.51 1.60
N CYS A 5 3.89 7.80 1.73
CA CYS A 5 3.13 8.55 0.73
C CYS A 5 3.85 8.59 -0.62
N VAL A 6 5.13 8.98 -0.61
CA VAL A 6 5.95 9.02 -1.83
C VAL A 6 6.07 7.61 -2.43
N SER A 7 6.30 6.58 -1.60
CA SER A 7 6.34 5.19 -2.08
C SER A 7 5.03 4.75 -2.76
N CYS A 8 3.87 5.16 -2.25
CA CYS A 8 2.58 4.81 -2.86
C CYS A 8 2.36 5.52 -4.20
N GLU A 9 2.75 6.79 -4.34
CA GLU A 9 2.63 7.51 -5.62
C GLU A 9 3.60 6.96 -6.66
N VAL A 10 4.85 6.69 -6.27
CA VAL A 10 5.85 6.07 -7.15
C VAL A 10 5.40 4.67 -7.57
N LEU A 11 4.87 3.87 -6.64
CA LEU A 11 4.30 2.55 -6.95
C LEU A 11 3.16 2.67 -7.98
N TYR A 12 2.25 3.63 -7.80
CA TYR A 12 1.15 3.87 -8.73
C TYR A 12 1.65 4.23 -10.14
N ILE A 13 2.64 5.13 -10.25
CA ILE A 13 3.24 5.51 -11.54
C ILE A 13 3.92 4.31 -12.20
N ILE A 14 4.65 3.49 -11.43
CA ILE A 14 5.30 2.29 -11.96
C ILE A 14 4.27 1.30 -12.50
N LEU A 15 3.20 1.03 -11.76
CA LEU A 15 2.13 0.14 -12.24
C LEU A 15 1.43 0.72 -13.46
N PHE A 16 1.18 2.03 -13.50
CA PHE A 16 0.56 2.69 -14.63
C PHE A 16 1.42 2.62 -15.89
N LEU A 17 2.74 2.84 -15.76
CA LEU A 17 3.68 2.79 -16.88
C LEU A 17 3.80 1.39 -17.48
N PHE A 18 3.66 0.34 -16.66
CA PHE A 18 3.76 -1.06 -17.07
C PHE A 18 2.41 -1.74 -17.34
N ALA A 19 1.30 -1.06 -17.09
CA ALA A 19 -0.02 -1.54 -17.42
C ALA A 19 -0.20 -1.49 -18.95
N ASP A 20 -0.36 -2.66 -19.55
CA ASP A 20 -0.71 -2.80 -20.97
C ASP A 20 -2.23 -2.85 -21.14
N ASP A 21 -2.76 -2.42 -22.28
CA ASP A 21 -4.21 -2.43 -22.58
C ASP A 21 -4.87 -3.82 -22.40
N LYS A 22 -4.09 -4.91 -22.51
CA LYS A 22 -4.53 -6.30 -22.28
C LYS A 22 -4.36 -6.82 -20.86
N SER A 23 -3.77 -6.04 -19.95
CA SER A 23 -3.48 -6.51 -18.60
C SER A 23 -4.74 -6.56 -17.75
N THR A 24 -5.40 -7.72 -17.75
CA THR A 24 -6.65 -7.98 -16.99
C THR A 24 -6.45 -8.07 -15.48
N SER A 25 -5.20 -8.13 -15.01
CA SER A 25 -4.87 -8.27 -13.58
C SER A 25 -3.62 -7.50 -13.17
N LEU A 26 -3.62 -6.95 -11.95
CA LEU A 26 -2.42 -6.35 -11.36
C LEU A 26 -1.27 -7.36 -11.26
N LEU A 27 -1.60 -8.64 -11.09
CA LEU A 27 -0.63 -9.72 -10.93
C LEU A 27 0.14 -9.98 -12.24
N SER A 28 -0.50 -9.83 -13.40
CA SER A 28 0.19 -9.92 -14.69
C SER A 28 1.13 -8.74 -14.92
N VAL A 29 0.74 -7.52 -14.50
CA VAL A 29 1.61 -6.33 -14.57
C VAL A 29 2.82 -6.48 -13.65
N CYS A 30 2.60 -6.90 -12.39
CA CYS A 30 3.68 -7.18 -11.45
C CYS A 30 4.66 -8.24 -11.98
N ARG A 31 4.16 -9.31 -12.60
CA ARG A 31 5.00 -10.34 -13.21
C ARG A 31 5.80 -9.80 -14.40
N GLY A 32 5.24 -8.87 -15.17
CA GLY A 32 5.94 -8.13 -16.21
C GLY A 32 7.08 -7.28 -15.65
N ILE A 33 6.84 -6.55 -14.55
CA ILE A 33 7.84 -5.73 -13.85
C ILE A 33 8.97 -6.59 -13.28
N LEU A 34 8.66 -7.77 -12.73
CA LEU A 34 9.67 -8.70 -12.17
C LEU A 34 10.60 -9.31 -13.23
N ASN A 35 10.20 -9.31 -14.51
CA ASN A 35 11.05 -9.73 -15.62
C ASN A 35 11.92 -8.59 -16.21
N GLN A 36 11.82 -7.37 -15.67
CA GLN A 36 12.63 -6.23 -16.11
C GLN A 36 14.02 -6.24 -15.48
N SER A 37 14.83 -5.23 -15.84
CA SER A 37 16.16 -5.03 -15.28
C SER A 37 16.15 -5.03 -13.75
N SER A 38 17.22 -5.57 -13.15
CA SER A 38 17.37 -5.72 -11.70
C SER A 38 17.16 -4.42 -10.92
N LEU A 39 17.53 -3.27 -11.49
CA LEU A 39 17.30 -1.95 -10.87
C LEU A 39 15.81 -1.62 -10.74
N ILE A 40 15.01 -1.91 -11.77
CA ILE A 40 13.56 -1.65 -11.77
C ILE A 40 12.88 -2.53 -10.73
N VAL A 41 13.28 -3.80 -10.67
CA VAL A 41 12.78 -4.75 -9.66
C VAL A 41 13.12 -4.27 -8.24
N LEU A 42 14.34 -3.79 -8.01
CA LEU A 42 14.77 -3.29 -6.70
C LEU A 42 13.95 -2.07 -6.27
N VAL A 43 13.75 -1.10 -7.17
CA VAL A 43 12.90 0.07 -6.92
C VAL A 43 11.45 -0.35 -6.64
N PHE A 44 10.91 -1.28 -7.43
CA PHE A 44 9.55 -1.79 -7.25
C PHE A 44 9.36 -2.46 -5.87
N VAL A 45 10.28 -3.33 -5.45
CA VAL A 45 10.23 -3.98 -4.13
C VAL A 45 10.33 -2.93 -3.00
N SER A 46 11.19 -1.92 -3.13
CA SER A 46 11.31 -0.86 -2.12
C SER A 46 10.01 -0.05 -1.94
N THR A 47 9.28 0.20 -3.03
CA THR A 47 8.01 0.94 -2.99
C THR A 47 6.86 0.08 -2.46
N LEU A 48 6.87 -1.23 -2.72
CA LEU A 48 5.94 -2.18 -2.10
C LEU A 48 6.08 -2.24 -0.57
N ILE A 49 7.32 -2.15 -0.05
CA ILE A 49 7.55 -2.09 1.40
C ILE A 49 6.92 -0.82 1.98
N GLY A 50 7.12 0.33 1.33
CA GLY A 50 6.49 1.59 1.75
C GLY A 50 4.95 1.51 1.74
N TRP A 51 4.37 0.92 0.70
CA TRP A 51 2.92 0.68 0.63
C TRP A 51 2.43 -0.26 1.74
N ALA A 52 3.13 -1.36 2.02
CA ALA A 52 2.75 -2.32 3.05
C ALA A 52 2.76 -1.68 4.45
N VAL A 53 3.78 -0.88 4.77
CA VAL A 53 3.84 -0.12 6.02
C VAL A 53 2.64 0.82 6.13
N LYS A 54 2.26 1.52 5.03
CA LYS A 54 1.08 2.39 5.03
C LYS A 54 -0.20 1.61 5.34
N GLN A 55 -0.41 0.46 4.71
CA GLN A 55 -1.59 -0.38 4.97
C GLN A 55 -1.66 -0.85 6.43
N VAL A 56 -0.56 -1.34 6.98
CA VAL A 56 -0.50 -1.79 8.37
C VAL A 56 -0.81 -0.65 9.32
N THR A 57 -0.20 0.52 9.12
CA THR A 57 -0.46 1.69 10.00
C THR A 57 -1.92 2.15 9.94
N ASN A 58 -2.55 2.12 8.76
CA ASN A 58 -3.95 2.52 8.61
C ASN A 58 -4.90 1.55 9.32
N ILE A 59 -4.62 0.24 9.24
CA ILE A 59 -5.38 -0.80 9.98
C ILE A 59 -5.27 -0.60 11.48
N ILE A 60 -4.05 -0.34 11.99
CA ILE A 60 -3.84 -0.08 13.42
C ILE A 60 -4.62 1.16 13.86
N GLN A 61 -4.57 2.24 13.09
CA GLN A 61 -5.31 3.47 13.41
C GLN A 61 -6.82 3.26 13.44
N MET A 62 -7.40 2.53 12.49
CA MET A 62 -8.82 2.15 12.50
C MET A 62 -9.18 1.32 13.72
N LYS A 63 -8.34 0.34 14.10
CA LYS A 63 -8.57 -0.48 15.28
C LYS A 63 -8.51 0.36 16.55
N THR A 64 -7.48 1.19 16.71
CA THR A 64 -7.33 2.09 17.86
C THR A 64 -8.49 3.07 17.98
N ALA A 65 -8.96 3.64 16.87
CA ALA A 65 -10.14 4.51 16.86
C ALA A 65 -11.41 3.76 17.30
N THR A 66 -11.58 2.52 16.82
CA THR A 66 -12.69 1.65 17.21
C THR A 66 -12.66 1.33 18.71
N ASP A 67 -11.50 0.92 19.23
CA ASP A 67 -11.31 0.62 20.65
C ASP A 67 -11.61 1.86 21.52
N ALA A 68 -11.17 3.04 21.11
CA ALA A 68 -11.48 4.30 21.81
C ALA A 68 -12.99 4.60 21.82
N CYS A 69 -13.68 4.39 20.70
CA CYS A 69 -15.13 4.57 20.61
C CYS A 69 -15.89 3.60 21.53
N VAL A 70 -15.49 2.33 21.58
CA VAL A 70 -16.11 1.31 22.45
C VAL A 70 -15.93 1.68 23.93
N VAL A 71 -14.72 2.08 24.33
CA VAL A 71 -14.45 2.51 25.72
C VAL A 71 -15.27 3.74 26.09
N TYR A 72 -15.41 4.70 25.16
CA TYR A 72 -16.23 5.89 25.37
C TYR A 72 -17.71 5.54 25.55
N ASP A 73 -18.25 4.64 24.73
CA ASP A 73 -19.66 4.23 24.79
C ASP A 73 -19.99 3.48 26.10
N LEU A 74 -19.11 2.56 26.52
CA LEU A 74 -19.24 1.86 27.82
C LEU A 74 -19.20 2.82 29.02
N LYS A 75 -18.40 3.89 28.95
CA LYS A 75 -18.35 4.94 29.98
C LYS A 75 -19.59 5.83 29.98
N ARG A 76 -20.24 6.03 28.84
CA ARG A 76 -21.47 6.83 28.71
C ARG A 76 -22.71 6.04 29.14
N SER A 77 -22.71 4.73 28.96
CA SER A 77 -23.84 3.84 29.29
C SER A 77 -23.93 3.49 30.79
N LYS A 78 -22.96 3.91 31.60
CA LYS A 78 -22.87 3.66 33.05
C LYS A 78 -23.06 4.95 33.84
#